data_AF-A0A8J1MMU1-F1
#
_entry.id   AF-A0A8J1MMU1-F1
#
_cell.length_a   1.000
_cell.length_b   1.000
_cell.length_c   1.000
_cell.angle_alpha   90.00
_cell.angle_beta   90.00
_cell.angle_gamma   90.00
#
_symmetry.space_group_name_H-M   'P 1'
#
loop_
_entity.id
_entity.type
_entity.pdbx_description
1 polymer ?
#
loop_
_entity_poly.entity_id
_entity_poly.type
_entity_poly.pdbx_seq_one_letter_code
_entity_poly.pdbx_strand_id
1 'polypeptide(L)'
;MHCLEEMMNKESRSGDPGGSCMWHGGGRTTLRRNQSTGQKDIPIHWHKMDRGKLQSDSDIYGNITFTEEPTGTALKMRKIQQEPKEENLSPKFLKATETLRTQRRLLMILVTLLVLAFIFLIILTSLMFIYYSMVSSQLKQQDEEKDNLLTQITTINQTIDEQKANLLTQISTTKQTLDKQKTNILTQITAMQQTLDSRISESMRSTKQDILQTIENDKQKTNILTQITAMQQTLDSRISESMRSTKQDILQTIENEKPKCDSNWKAFDGSCYYIVTTKKNWDNAQETCKSMNSDLVIINSDRKKNFLESITDSSYFWIGLKRDKNNKDEWRWVDGTYYYPPQRFWLKGEPNNDQGREDCVHMWKEKKWNDVFCTDEYKAICEKK
;
A
#
# COMPACT_ATOMS: atom_id res chain seq x y z
N MET A 1 -25.33 17.90 -11.45
CA MET A 1 -25.26 17.93 -9.97
C MET A 1 -26.64 18.29 -9.44
N HIS A 2 -27.41 17.27 -9.07
CA HIS A 2 -28.42 17.23 -7.99
C HIS A 2 -29.30 16.00 -8.25
N CYS A 3 -28.93 14.88 -7.66
CA CYS A 3 -29.79 13.70 -7.36
C CYS A 3 -28.97 12.57 -6.72
N LEU A 4 -28.09 12.88 -5.75
CA LEU A 4 -27.42 11.88 -4.91
C LEU A 4 -27.20 12.42 -3.49
N GLU A 5 -28.23 12.99 -2.89
CA GLU A 5 -28.32 13.25 -1.45
C GLU A 5 -29.78 13.07 -1.03
N GLU A 6 -30.22 11.82 -0.87
CA GLU A 6 -31.36 11.44 0.00
C GLU A 6 -31.58 9.91 -0.02
N MET A 7 -30.58 9.14 0.40
CA MET A 7 -30.78 7.70 0.72
C MET A 7 -30.23 7.30 2.09
N MET A 8 -30.24 8.20 3.08
CA MET A 8 -30.03 7.83 4.48
C MET A 8 -30.89 8.63 5.47
N ASN A 9 -32.22 8.66 5.29
CA ASN A 9 -33.06 8.74 6.48
C ASN A 9 -34.50 8.23 6.28
N LYS A 10 -34.93 7.46 7.29
CA LYS A 10 -36.29 7.08 7.68
C LYS A 10 -36.92 5.85 7.03
N GLU A 11 -36.94 4.81 7.86
CA GLU A 11 -38.04 3.86 7.95
C GLU A 11 -39.41 4.55 8.14
N SER A 12 -40.42 3.86 7.61
CA SER A 12 -41.82 3.81 8.02
C SER A 12 -42.88 4.60 7.23
N ARG A 13 -43.82 3.80 6.71
CA ARG A 13 -45.25 4.03 6.39
C ARG A 13 -45.66 4.57 5.00
N SER A 14 -46.23 3.61 4.25
CA SER A 14 -47.55 3.60 3.57
C SER A 14 -47.89 4.62 2.48
N GLY A 15 -48.32 4.10 1.31
CA GLY A 15 -49.36 4.71 0.47
C GLY A 15 -48.98 4.91 -1.00
N ASP A 16 -49.51 4.05 -1.88
CA ASP A 16 -49.75 4.33 -3.33
C ASP A 16 -50.82 5.45 -3.48
N PRO A 17 -51.15 6.08 -4.65
CA PRO A 17 -50.74 5.79 -6.04
C PRO A 17 -50.52 6.99 -7.02
N GLY A 18 -50.01 6.70 -8.22
CA GLY A 18 -50.48 7.31 -9.49
C GLY A 18 -49.72 8.51 -10.09
N GLY A 19 -49.35 8.40 -11.37
CA GLY A 19 -48.89 9.53 -12.18
C GLY A 19 -48.28 9.14 -13.54
N SER A 20 -49.14 8.94 -14.54
CA SER A 20 -48.80 8.70 -15.95
C SER A 20 -48.39 9.99 -16.67
N CYS A 21 -47.48 9.93 -17.65
CA CYS A 21 -47.48 10.82 -18.82
C CYS A 21 -46.80 10.17 -20.04
N MET A 22 -47.57 10.03 -21.12
CA MET A 22 -47.20 9.60 -22.49
C MET A 22 -46.84 10.80 -23.41
N TRP A 23 -46.45 10.45 -24.65
CA TRP A 23 -46.48 11.20 -25.94
C TRP A 23 -45.16 11.90 -26.35
N HIS A 24 -44.76 12.03 -27.62
CA HIS A 24 -44.89 11.29 -28.90
C HIS A 24 -44.16 12.14 -29.97
N GLY A 25 -43.60 11.50 -31.01
CA GLY A 25 -43.35 12.11 -32.35
C GLY A 25 -42.05 12.92 -32.52
N GLY A 26 -41.34 12.94 -33.65
CA GLY A 26 -41.57 12.42 -35.00
C GLY A 26 -40.64 13.16 -36.00
N GLY A 27 -40.33 12.53 -37.15
CA GLY A 27 -39.71 13.14 -38.36
C GLY A 27 -38.19 13.01 -38.47
N ARG A 28 -37.60 12.14 -39.32
CA ARG A 28 -37.32 12.27 -40.78
C ARG A 28 -36.77 13.67 -41.15
N THR A 29 -35.62 13.85 -41.81
CA THR A 29 -35.27 13.36 -43.16
C THR A 29 -33.76 13.50 -43.46
N THR A 30 -33.22 12.47 -44.12
CA THR A 30 -32.27 12.44 -45.27
C THR A 30 -31.45 13.70 -45.64
N LEU A 31 -30.13 13.56 -45.85
CA LEU A 31 -29.50 13.48 -47.19
C LEU A 31 -27.96 13.40 -47.16
N ARG A 32 -27.48 12.34 -47.83
CA ARG A 32 -26.26 12.16 -48.64
C ARG A 32 -24.94 12.88 -48.26
N ARG A 33 -24.00 12.00 -47.92
CA ARG A 33 -22.54 12.14 -47.94
C ARG A 33 -22.02 11.59 -49.28
N ASN A 34 -21.18 12.33 -50.00
CA ASN A 34 -20.23 11.86 -51.03
C ASN A 34 -18.96 12.70 -50.82
N GLN A 35 -17.90 12.16 -50.19
CA GLN A 35 -16.67 11.63 -50.85
C GLN A 35 -16.21 12.51 -52.03
N SER A 36 -15.17 13.32 -51.90
CA SER A 36 -13.74 13.00 -51.72
C SER A 36 -13.17 12.11 -52.84
N THR A 37 -12.67 12.74 -53.89
CA THR A 37 -11.59 12.20 -54.72
C THR A 37 -10.65 13.35 -55.06
N GLY A 38 -9.38 13.17 -54.69
CA GLY A 38 -8.30 14.00 -55.17
C GLY A 38 -7.67 13.39 -56.42
N GLN A 39 -6.94 14.28 -57.10
CA GLN A 39 -5.67 14.08 -57.80
C GLN A 39 -5.64 14.02 -59.34
N LYS A 40 -4.70 14.83 -59.86
CA LYS A 40 -3.93 14.77 -61.12
C LYS A 40 -4.65 15.26 -62.39
N ASP A 41 -4.07 16.02 -63.31
CA ASP A 41 -2.70 16.48 -63.62
C ASP A 41 -2.80 17.67 -64.62
N ILE A 42 -1.64 18.25 -64.96
CA ILE A 42 -1.23 18.92 -66.23
C ILE A 42 -0.86 20.42 -66.10
N PRO A 43 0.40 20.79 -66.45
CA PRO A 43 0.90 22.17 -66.53
C PRO A 43 0.95 22.69 -67.97
N ILE A 44 0.52 23.92 -68.26
CA ILE A 44 0.91 24.65 -69.49
C ILE A 44 0.94 26.17 -69.23
N HIS A 45 2.09 26.76 -69.60
CA HIS A 45 2.45 28.15 -69.93
C HIS A 45 1.33 29.21 -70.13
N TRP A 46 1.63 30.49 -69.81
CA TRP A 46 1.92 31.55 -70.82
C TRP A 46 2.51 32.84 -70.20
N HIS A 47 3.52 33.36 -70.91
CA HIS A 47 4.02 34.73 -71.09
C HIS A 47 4.36 35.66 -69.91
N LYS A 48 5.69 35.80 -69.71
CA LYS A 48 6.39 37.07 -69.50
C LYS A 48 6.05 38.07 -70.62
N MET A 49 5.72 39.30 -70.24
CA MET A 49 5.98 40.49 -71.06
C MET A 49 6.94 41.39 -70.29
N ASP A 50 8.03 41.74 -70.96
CA ASP A 50 9.04 42.68 -70.52
C ASP A 50 8.48 44.09 -70.40
N ARG A 51 8.84 44.79 -69.32
CA ARG A 51 9.02 46.25 -69.34
C ARG A 51 10.03 46.63 -68.27
N GLY A 52 11.27 46.83 -68.70
CA GLY A 52 12.36 47.29 -67.85
C GLY A 52 13.54 47.71 -68.72
N LYS A 53 13.60 49.00 -69.03
CA LYS A 53 14.82 49.80 -69.25
C LYS A 53 14.42 51.21 -69.66
N LEU A 54 14.59 52.15 -68.75
CA LEU A 54 14.89 53.56 -69.03
C LEU A 54 15.74 54.02 -67.84
N GLN A 55 17.04 54.12 -68.08
CA GLN A 55 18.04 54.55 -67.11
C GLN A 55 18.58 55.91 -67.57
N SER A 56 18.54 56.86 -66.63
CA SER A 56 19.42 58.00 -66.38
C SER A 56 19.99 58.80 -67.55
N ASP A 57 19.55 60.05 -67.60
CA ASP A 57 20.32 61.31 -67.55
C ASP A 57 21.77 61.31 -68.03
N SER A 58 21.95 62.17 -69.02
CA SER A 58 23.15 62.65 -69.67
C SER A 58 23.88 63.71 -68.86
N ASP A 59 25.20 63.58 -68.75
CA ASP A 59 26.11 64.67 -68.38
C ASP A 59 27.32 64.71 -69.33
N ILE A 60 27.58 65.93 -69.84
CA ILE A 60 28.90 66.60 -69.96
C ILE A 60 29.86 66.30 -71.16
N TYR A 61 29.95 67.33 -72.02
CA TYR A 61 31.10 67.99 -72.70
C TYR A 61 32.11 67.29 -73.65
N GLY A 62 32.35 67.99 -74.79
CA GLY A 62 33.59 68.07 -75.58
C GLY A 62 33.71 67.05 -76.73
N ASN A 63 34.16 67.32 -77.96
CA ASN A 63 34.87 68.44 -78.60
C ASN A 63 34.87 68.12 -80.12
N ILE A 64 34.49 69.04 -81.03
CA ILE A 64 34.96 69.03 -82.44
C ILE A 64 35.19 70.48 -82.91
N THR A 65 36.25 70.63 -83.68
CA THR A 65 37.14 71.75 -84.00
C THR A 65 36.69 72.77 -85.06
N PHE A 66 37.11 74.03 -84.84
CA PHE A 66 37.68 75.07 -85.74
C PHE A 66 37.47 75.00 -87.26
N THR A 67 36.98 76.12 -87.85
CA THR A 67 37.61 76.87 -88.96
C THR A 67 37.03 78.31 -89.02
N GLU A 68 37.88 79.32 -89.20
CA GLU A 68 37.57 80.75 -89.32
C GLU A 68 37.61 81.24 -90.79
N GLU A 69 36.83 82.31 -91.06
CA GLU A 69 36.98 83.41 -92.05
C GLU A 69 36.78 83.21 -93.58
N PRO A 70 36.54 84.27 -94.42
CA PRO A 70 36.47 85.73 -94.16
C PRO A 70 35.32 86.57 -94.84
N THR A 71 35.22 87.84 -94.39
CA THR A 71 34.88 89.14 -95.07
C THR A 71 33.66 89.36 -95.99
N GLY A 72 32.78 90.30 -95.57
CA GLY A 72 32.60 91.64 -96.15
C GLY A 72 32.08 91.83 -97.60
N THR A 73 30.97 92.56 -97.77
CA THR A 73 30.83 93.56 -98.84
C THR A 73 29.77 94.63 -98.53
N ALA A 74 30.13 95.87 -98.82
CA ALA A 74 29.32 97.07 -98.72
C ALA A 74 28.54 97.34 -100.03
N LEU A 75 27.44 98.10 -99.94
CA LEU A 75 27.05 99.01 -101.03
C LEU A 75 26.46 100.31 -100.46
N LYS A 76 26.94 101.41 -101.04
CA LYS A 76 26.87 102.83 -100.66
C LYS A 76 25.89 103.51 -101.63
N MET A 77 25.01 104.44 -101.25
CA MET A 77 25.22 105.91 -101.36
C MET A 77 23.83 106.59 -101.39
N ARG A 78 23.63 107.73 -100.72
CA ARG A 78 23.59 109.08 -101.34
C ARG A 78 23.28 110.18 -100.30
N LYS A 79 24.04 111.28 -100.37
CA LYS A 79 23.81 112.58 -99.72
C LYS A 79 22.89 113.46 -100.58
N ILE A 80 22.06 114.32 -99.97
CA ILE A 80 21.80 115.72 -100.39
C ILE A 80 21.56 116.58 -99.12
N GLN A 81 21.90 117.86 -99.23
CA GLN A 81 22.14 118.91 -98.26
C GLN A 81 21.15 120.07 -98.50
N GLN A 82 20.72 120.82 -97.48
CA GLN A 82 20.51 122.30 -97.49
C GLN A 82 19.80 122.85 -96.22
N GLU A 83 20.34 123.96 -95.70
CA GLU A 83 19.74 124.99 -94.83
C GLU A 83 19.33 126.22 -95.71
N PRO A 84 18.79 127.37 -95.22
CA PRO A 84 17.98 127.72 -94.03
C PRO A 84 16.79 128.68 -94.38
N LYS A 85 16.01 129.19 -93.40
CA LYS A 85 15.37 130.54 -93.46
C LYS A 85 14.78 131.00 -92.11
N GLU A 86 15.24 132.16 -91.63
CA GLU A 86 14.61 132.98 -90.59
C GLU A 86 13.35 133.69 -91.12
N GLU A 87 12.28 133.76 -90.33
CA GLU A 87 11.21 134.74 -90.51
C GLU A 87 10.59 135.08 -89.13
N ASN A 88 10.79 136.32 -88.69
CA ASN A 88 10.21 136.91 -87.48
C ASN A 88 8.70 137.12 -87.65
N LEU A 89 7.83 136.77 -86.66
CA LEU A 89 6.57 137.53 -86.39
C LEU A 89 5.77 137.17 -85.10
N SER A 90 5.58 138.20 -84.24
CA SER A 90 4.38 138.65 -83.48
C SER A 90 3.79 137.94 -82.22
N PRO A 91 3.33 138.69 -81.17
CA PRO A 91 3.24 138.23 -79.76
C PRO A 91 1.92 137.56 -79.31
N LYS A 92 0.95 137.27 -80.19
CA LYS A 92 -0.37 136.74 -79.77
C LYS A 92 -0.45 135.21 -79.73
N PHE A 93 0.54 134.48 -80.24
CA PHE A 93 0.58 133.01 -80.22
C PHE A 93 1.12 132.39 -78.92
N LEU A 94 1.76 133.18 -78.02
CA LEU A 94 2.40 132.67 -76.80
C LEU A 94 1.42 132.21 -75.70
N LYS A 95 0.24 132.85 -75.57
CA LYS A 95 -0.68 132.56 -74.45
C LYS A 95 -1.53 131.30 -74.65
N ALA A 96 -1.81 130.95 -75.92
CA ALA A 96 -2.46 129.68 -76.29
C ALA A 96 -1.48 128.49 -76.25
N THR A 97 -0.17 128.73 -76.42
CA THR A 97 0.85 127.68 -76.34
C THR A 97 1.23 127.33 -74.89
N GLU A 98 1.13 128.24 -73.93
CA GLU A 98 1.33 127.95 -72.50
C GLU A 98 0.21 127.09 -71.88
N THR A 99 -1.06 127.39 -72.17
CA THR A 99 -2.19 126.57 -71.69
C THR A 99 -2.16 125.17 -72.30
N LEU A 100 -1.84 125.04 -73.59
CA LEU A 100 -1.60 123.74 -74.24
C LEU A 100 -0.38 123.00 -73.67
N ARG A 101 0.71 123.69 -73.29
CA ARG A 101 1.86 123.07 -72.61
C ARG A 101 1.51 122.56 -71.21
N THR A 102 0.75 123.33 -70.43
CA THR A 102 0.31 122.93 -69.08
C THR A 102 -0.68 121.78 -69.13
N GLN A 103 -1.63 121.81 -70.07
CA GLN A 103 -2.54 120.70 -70.36
C GLN A 103 -1.77 119.45 -70.81
N ARG A 104 -0.75 119.59 -71.68
CA ARG A 104 0.11 118.48 -72.10
C ARG A 104 0.97 117.92 -70.95
N ARG A 105 1.46 118.75 -70.03
CA ARG A 105 2.17 118.32 -68.81
C ARG A 105 1.24 117.57 -67.84
N LEU A 106 0.05 118.10 -67.60
CA LEU A 106 -0.97 117.43 -66.77
C LEU A 106 -1.41 116.10 -67.39
N LEU A 107 -1.57 116.05 -68.71
CA LEU A 107 -1.86 114.81 -69.44
C LEU A 107 -0.71 113.80 -69.32
N MET A 108 0.56 114.24 -69.44
CA MET A 108 1.72 113.36 -69.25
C MET A 108 1.82 112.85 -67.81
N ILE A 109 1.51 113.67 -66.80
CA ILE A 109 1.45 113.25 -65.39
C ILE A 109 0.30 112.25 -65.18
N LEU A 110 -0.88 112.51 -65.74
CA LEU A 110 -2.01 111.59 -65.66
C LEU A 110 -1.69 110.26 -66.34
N VAL A 111 -1.10 110.28 -67.54
CA VAL A 111 -0.68 109.08 -68.27
C VAL A 111 0.39 108.31 -67.48
N THR A 112 1.38 108.99 -66.88
CA THR A 112 2.39 108.32 -66.05
C THR A 112 1.79 107.73 -64.78
N LEU A 113 0.85 108.40 -64.11
CA LEU A 113 0.12 107.83 -62.96
C LEU A 113 -0.75 106.64 -63.36
N LEU A 114 -1.41 106.69 -64.52
CA LEU A 114 -2.18 105.56 -65.06
C LEU A 114 -1.28 104.37 -65.41
N VAL A 115 -0.11 104.63 -66.00
CA VAL A 115 0.90 103.60 -66.27
C VAL A 115 1.42 102.99 -64.96
N LEU A 116 1.72 103.81 -63.94
CA LEU A 116 2.14 103.32 -62.62
C LEU A 116 1.04 102.52 -61.92
N ALA A 117 -0.22 102.96 -62.00
CA ALA A 117 -1.37 102.23 -61.47
C ALA A 117 -1.55 100.88 -62.19
N PHE A 118 -1.37 100.85 -63.51
CA PHE A 118 -1.43 99.62 -64.30
C PHE A 118 -0.28 98.66 -63.96
N ILE A 119 0.95 99.17 -63.84
CA ILE A 119 2.11 98.39 -63.38
C ILE A 119 1.84 97.82 -61.97
N PHE A 120 1.30 98.64 -61.06
CA PHE A 120 0.95 98.19 -59.72
C PHE A 120 -0.12 97.09 -59.72
N LEU A 121 -1.16 97.21 -60.57
CA LEU A 121 -2.16 96.16 -60.75
C LEU A 121 -1.55 94.88 -61.32
N ILE A 122 -0.63 94.96 -62.28
CA ILE A 122 0.11 93.79 -62.79
C ILE A 122 0.93 93.15 -61.66
N ILE A 123 1.61 93.94 -60.84
CA ILE A 123 2.39 93.41 -59.71
C ILE A 123 1.45 92.72 -58.72
N LEU A 124 0.33 93.34 -58.35
CA LEU A 124 -0.64 92.74 -57.43
C LEU A 124 -1.24 91.44 -57.96
N THR A 125 -1.63 91.39 -59.24
CA THR A 125 -2.15 90.15 -59.85
C THR A 125 -1.07 89.07 -59.92
N SER A 126 0.18 89.45 -60.21
CA SER A 126 1.31 88.52 -60.20
C SER A 126 1.59 87.96 -58.80
N LEU A 127 1.57 88.81 -57.77
CA LEU A 127 1.74 88.40 -56.37
C LEU A 127 0.59 87.50 -55.91
N MET A 128 -0.66 87.83 -56.28
CA MET A 128 -1.82 86.97 -56.02
C MET A 128 -1.67 85.61 -56.71
N PHE A 129 -1.23 85.57 -57.97
CA PHE A 129 -1.00 84.31 -58.67
C PHE A 129 0.08 83.45 -57.99
N ILE A 130 1.19 84.06 -57.57
CA ILE A 130 2.25 83.36 -56.80
C ILE A 130 1.68 82.83 -55.48
N TYR A 131 0.91 83.65 -54.75
CA TYR A 131 0.26 83.25 -53.51
C TYR A 131 -0.70 82.06 -53.72
N TYR A 132 -1.60 82.14 -54.71
CA TYR A 132 -2.52 81.05 -55.04
C TYR A 132 -1.79 79.78 -55.48
N SER A 133 -0.72 79.91 -56.28
CA SER A 133 0.10 78.78 -56.72
C SER A 133 0.78 78.09 -55.54
N MET A 134 1.33 78.87 -54.59
CA MET A 134 1.94 78.34 -53.36
C MET A 134 0.92 77.61 -52.48
N VAL A 135 -0.23 78.23 -52.21
CA VAL A 135 -1.32 77.61 -51.41
C VAL A 135 -1.86 76.35 -52.09
N SER A 136 -2.06 76.38 -53.41
CA SER A 136 -2.48 75.19 -54.15
C SER A 136 -1.45 74.07 -54.06
N SER A 137 -0.16 74.39 -54.12
CA SER A 137 0.91 73.42 -53.93
C SER A 137 0.89 72.81 -52.52
N GLN A 138 0.69 73.63 -51.49
CA GLN A 138 0.58 73.16 -50.10
C GLN A 138 -0.64 72.27 -49.89
N LEU A 139 -1.81 72.62 -50.45
CA LEU A 139 -3.03 71.80 -50.38
C LEU A 139 -2.82 70.44 -51.06
N LYS A 140 -2.21 70.43 -52.26
CA LYS A 140 -1.87 69.16 -52.95
C LYS A 140 -0.96 68.28 -52.11
N GLN A 141 0.06 68.86 -51.48
CA GLN A 141 0.96 68.12 -50.61
C GLN A 141 0.24 67.54 -49.38
N GLN A 142 -0.69 68.29 -48.78
CA GLN A 142 -1.50 67.78 -47.66
C GLN A 142 -2.48 66.68 -48.09
N ASP A 143 -3.07 66.77 -49.29
CA ASP A 143 -3.93 65.73 -49.84
C ASP A 143 -3.13 64.44 -50.11
N GLU A 144 -1.92 64.55 -50.68
CA GLU A 144 -1.01 63.40 -50.86
C GLU A 144 -0.59 62.77 -49.53
N GLU A 145 -0.27 63.58 -48.52
CA GLU A 145 0.07 63.10 -47.17
C GLU A 145 -1.13 62.39 -46.53
N LYS A 146 -2.34 62.95 -46.67
CA LYS A 146 -3.58 62.36 -46.19
C LYS A 146 -3.88 61.03 -46.88
N ASP A 147 -3.70 60.93 -48.20
CA ASP A 147 -3.91 59.69 -48.95
C ASP A 147 -2.90 58.62 -48.56
N ASN A 148 -1.64 59.00 -48.33
CA ASN A 148 -0.61 58.11 -47.80
C ASN A 148 -0.97 57.62 -46.38
N LEU A 149 -1.41 58.50 -45.49
CA LEU A 149 -1.87 58.14 -44.14
C LEU A 149 -3.09 57.22 -44.19
N LEU A 150 -4.05 57.49 -45.07
CA LEU A 150 -5.24 56.66 -45.24
C LEU A 150 -4.87 55.26 -45.74
N THR A 151 -3.89 55.16 -46.65
CA THR A 151 -3.34 53.89 -47.12
C THR A 151 -2.69 53.12 -45.97
N GLN A 152 -1.85 53.78 -45.16
CA GLN A 152 -1.22 53.16 -44.00
C GLN A 152 -2.26 52.65 -42.98
N ILE A 153 -3.28 53.45 -42.64
CA ILE A 153 -4.37 53.05 -41.75
C ILE A 153 -5.08 51.81 -42.29
N THR A 154 -5.34 51.77 -43.60
CA THR A 154 -6.00 50.62 -44.25
C THR A 154 -5.13 49.36 -44.14
N THR A 155 -3.82 49.47 -44.39
CA THR A 155 -2.89 48.34 -44.24
C THR A 155 -2.78 47.86 -42.79
N ILE A 156 -2.76 48.78 -41.82
CA ILE A 156 -2.75 48.45 -40.39
C ILE A 156 -4.03 47.70 -40.01
N ASN A 157 -5.20 48.17 -40.45
CA ASN A 157 -6.47 47.52 -40.16
C ASN A 157 -6.54 46.11 -40.76
N GLN A 158 -6.08 45.92 -42.01
CA GLN A 158 -5.98 44.60 -42.62
C GLN A 158 -5.06 43.67 -41.82
N THR A 159 -3.90 44.16 -41.37
CA THR A 159 -2.96 43.39 -40.54
C THR A 159 -3.59 42.99 -39.20
N ILE A 160 -4.34 43.89 -38.57
CA ILE A 160 -5.07 43.62 -37.32
C ILE A 160 -6.12 42.53 -37.54
N ASP A 161 -6.88 42.59 -38.63
CA ASP A 161 -7.90 41.60 -38.96
C ASP A 161 -7.30 40.22 -39.23
N GLU A 162 -6.17 40.16 -39.95
CA GLU A 162 -5.42 38.92 -40.18
C GLU A 162 -4.88 38.33 -38.87
N GLN A 163 -4.26 39.16 -38.02
CA GLN A 163 -3.77 38.74 -36.71
C GLN A 163 -4.90 38.22 -35.82
N LYS A 164 -6.05 38.91 -35.83
CA LYS A 164 -7.24 38.49 -35.10
C LYS A 164 -7.76 37.14 -35.60
N ALA A 165 -7.84 36.92 -36.91
CA ALA A 165 -8.27 35.66 -37.49
C ALA A 165 -7.32 34.51 -37.14
N ASN A 166 -6.01 34.75 -37.21
CA ASN A 166 -4.99 33.77 -36.81
C ASN A 166 -5.10 33.44 -35.31
N LEU A 167 -5.23 34.44 -34.46
CA LEU A 167 -5.39 34.25 -33.01
C LEU A 167 -6.65 33.46 -32.68
N LEU A 168 -7.79 33.77 -33.31
CA LEU A 168 -9.04 33.02 -33.13
C LEU A 168 -8.89 31.55 -33.54
N THR A 169 -8.16 31.29 -34.63
CA THR A 169 -7.87 29.94 -35.08
C THR A 169 -7.01 29.19 -34.06
N GLN A 170 -5.95 29.82 -33.54
CA GLN A 170 -5.09 29.23 -32.49
C GLN A 170 -5.86 28.96 -31.20
N ILE A 171 -6.74 29.87 -30.78
CA ILE A 171 -7.61 29.67 -29.60
C ILE A 171 -8.53 28.46 -29.84
N SER A 172 -9.12 28.35 -31.03
CA SER A 172 -10.01 27.22 -31.37
C SER A 172 -9.27 25.88 -31.37
N THR A 173 -8.08 25.79 -31.96
CA THR A 173 -7.30 24.55 -31.99
C THR A 173 -6.79 24.15 -30.61
N THR A 174 -6.37 25.14 -29.80
CA THR A 174 -5.96 24.93 -28.41
C THR A 174 -7.13 24.42 -27.58
N LYS A 175 -8.31 25.03 -27.71
CA LYS A 175 -9.53 24.59 -27.03
C LYS A 175 -9.90 23.16 -27.40
N GLN A 176 -9.88 22.82 -28.68
CA GLN A 176 -10.19 21.47 -29.15
C GLN A 176 -9.20 20.44 -28.59
N THR A 177 -7.91 20.80 -28.52
CA THR A 177 -6.86 19.93 -27.95
C THR A 177 -7.09 19.72 -26.46
N LEU A 178 -7.45 20.79 -25.73
CA LEU A 178 -7.78 20.71 -24.31
C LEU A 178 -9.03 19.86 -24.05
N ASP A 179 -10.08 19.99 -24.86
CA ASP A 179 -11.29 19.19 -24.74
C ASP A 179 -11.02 17.69 -25.00
N LYS A 180 -10.15 17.39 -25.98
CA LYS A 180 -9.70 16.02 -26.25
C LYS A 180 -8.88 15.45 -25.08
N GLN A 181 -7.94 16.23 -24.54
CA GLN A 181 -7.16 15.84 -23.37
C GLN A 181 -8.06 15.60 -22.14
N LYS A 182 -9.00 16.51 -21.88
CA LYS A 182 -10.00 16.39 -20.81
C LYS A 182 -10.80 15.09 -20.94
N THR A 183 -11.27 14.77 -22.15
CA THR A 183 -12.05 13.55 -22.41
C THR A 183 -11.21 12.29 -22.22
N ASN A 184 -9.95 12.30 -22.64
CA ASN A 184 -9.02 11.19 -22.44
C ASN A 184 -8.77 10.96 -20.93
N ILE A 185 -8.46 12.03 -20.19
CA ILE A 185 -8.24 11.96 -18.74
C ILE A 185 -9.50 11.46 -18.03
N LEU A 186 -10.68 11.97 -18.39
CA LEU A 186 -11.94 11.54 -17.76
C LEU A 186 -12.23 10.05 -18.02
N THR A 187 -11.95 9.57 -19.24
CA THR A 187 -12.09 8.15 -19.59
C THR A 187 -11.13 7.29 -18.76
N GLN A 188 -9.87 7.71 -18.62
CA GLN A 188 -8.88 7.00 -17.81
C GLN A 188 -9.29 6.95 -16.33
N ILE A 189 -9.72 8.06 -15.75
CA ILE A 189 -10.20 8.13 -14.37
C ILE A 189 -11.39 7.18 -14.17
N THR A 190 -12.35 7.17 -15.11
CA THR A 190 -13.53 6.30 -15.02
C THR A 190 -13.15 4.82 -15.08
N ALA A 191 -12.23 4.44 -15.98
CA ALA A 191 -11.74 3.06 -16.08
C ALA A 191 -10.95 2.63 -14.83
N MET A 192 -10.13 3.53 -14.28
CA MET A 192 -9.42 3.30 -13.03
C MET A 192 -10.40 3.12 -11.87
N GLN A 193 -11.45 3.95 -11.79
CA GLN A 193 -12.47 3.86 -10.76
C GLN A 193 -13.21 2.52 -10.83
N GLN A 194 -13.64 2.11 -12.03
CA GLN A 194 -14.31 0.82 -12.23
C GLN A 194 -13.42 -0.37 -11.84
N THR A 195 -12.12 -0.29 -12.16
CA THR A 195 -11.14 -1.32 -11.78
C THR A 195 -10.92 -1.36 -10.27
N LEU A 196 -10.90 -0.20 -9.62
CA LEU A 196 -10.77 -0.11 -8.17
C LEU A 196 -12.00 -0.72 -7.48
N ASP A 197 -13.20 -0.36 -7.94
CA ASP A 197 -14.46 -0.83 -7.37
C ASP A 197 -14.62 -2.34 -7.52
N SER A 198 -14.20 -2.92 -8.67
CA SER A 198 -14.25 -4.37 -8.89
C SER A 198 -13.28 -5.11 -7.96
N ARG A 199 -12.03 -4.64 -7.85
CA ARG A 199 -11.02 -5.24 -6.96
C ARG A 199 -11.42 -5.17 -5.48
N ILE A 200 -11.97 -4.03 -5.07
CA ILE A 200 -12.48 -3.84 -3.71
C ILE A 200 -13.63 -4.82 -3.44
N SER A 201 -14.58 -4.94 -4.37
CA SER A 201 -15.73 -5.85 -4.23
C SER A 201 -15.30 -7.31 -4.16
N GLU A 202 -14.34 -7.72 -4.99
CA GLU A 202 -13.82 -9.09 -5.01
C GLU A 202 -13.02 -9.41 -3.74
N SER A 203 -12.16 -8.49 -3.29
CA SER A 203 -11.45 -8.64 -2.02
C SER A 203 -12.40 -8.75 -0.85
N MET A 204 -13.43 -7.90 -0.78
CA MET A 204 -14.45 -7.98 0.29
C MET A 204 -15.22 -9.29 0.25
N ARG A 205 -15.55 -9.81 -0.94
CA ARG A 205 -16.23 -11.10 -1.09
C ARG A 205 -15.35 -12.25 -0.60
N SER A 206 -14.07 -12.26 -0.96
CA SER A 206 -13.09 -13.26 -0.49
C SER A 206 -12.98 -13.22 1.03
N THR A 207 -12.72 -12.04 1.61
CA THR A 207 -12.59 -11.88 3.07
C THR A 207 -13.86 -12.31 3.79
N LYS A 208 -15.05 -11.99 3.26
CA LYS A 208 -16.32 -12.46 3.82
C LYS A 208 -16.40 -13.98 3.82
N GLN A 209 -16.01 -14.64 2.73
CA GLN A 209 -16.02 -16.10 2.64
C GLN A 209 -15.04 -16.75 3.63
N ASP A 210 -13.84 -16.19 3.77
CA ASP A 210 -12.82 -16.69 4.69
C ASP A 210 -13.27 -16.56 6.16
N ILE A 211 -13.89 -15.43 6.52
CA ILE A 211 -14.46 -15.21 7.86
C ILE A 211 -15.58 -16.21 8.13
N LEU A 212 -16.51 -16.41 7.19
CA LEU A 212 -17.62 -17.35 7.35
C LEU A 212 -17.10 -18.79 7.52
N GLN A 213 -16.09 -19.18 6.76
CA GLN A 213 -15.47 -20.50 6.89
C GLN A 213 -14.80 -20.68 8.26
N THR A 214 -14.11 -19.64 8.75
CA THR A 214 -13.46 -19.66 10.07
C THR A 214 -14.49 -19.84 11.18
N ILE A 215 -15.60 -19.09 11.13
CA ILE A 215 -16.69 -19.20 12.11
C ILE A 215 -17.29 -20.61 12.12
N GLU A 216 -17.53 -21.20 10.95
CA GLU A 216 -18.09 -22.56 10.87
C GLU A 216 -17.10 -23.60 11.44
N ASN A 217 -15.81 -23.46 11.15
CA ASN A 217 -14.77 -24.34 11.71
C ASN A 217 -14.70 -24.22 13.25
N ASP A 218 -14.77 -23.01 13.79
CA ASP A 218 -14.75 -22.78 15.25
C ASP A 218 -16.00 -23.35 15.94
N LYS A 219 -17.16 -23.27 15.28
CA LYS A 219 -18.39 -23.91 15.75
C LYS A 219 -18.24 -25.43 15.81
N GLN A 220 -17.66 -26.06 14.78
CA GLN A 220 -17.39 -27.50 14.78
C GLN A 220 -16.40 -27.89 15.88
N LYS A 221 -15.32 -27.13 16.06
CA LYS A 221 -14.34 -27.35 17.13
C LYS A 221 -14.99 -27.29 18.51
N THR A 222 -15.89 -26.34 18.73
CA THR A 222 -16.62 -26.20 20.00
C THR A 222 -17.55 -27.38 20.28
N ASN A 223 -18.25 -27.88 19.26
CA ASN A 223 -19.09 -29.07 19.38
C ASN A 223 -18.26 -30.30 19.77
N ILE A 224 -17.12 -30.51 19.09
CA ILE A 224 -16.19 -31.62 19.40
C ILE A 224 -15.63 -31.48 20.82
N LEU A 225 -15.20 -30.28 21.22
CA LEU A 225 -14.68 -30.03 22.57
C LEU A 225 -15.73 -30.34 23.65
N THR A 226 -16.99 -30.00 23.40
CA THR A 226 -18.10 -30.29 24.31
C THR A 226 -18.30 -31.79 24.47
N GLN A 227 -18.27 -32.55 23.37
CA GLN A 227 -18.38 -34.02 23.40
C GLN A 227 -17.21 -34.68 24.14
N ILE A 228 -15.97 -34.25 23.87
CA ILE A 228 -14.78 -34.74 24.57
C ILE A 228 -14.89 -34.47 26.07
N THR A 229 -15.36 -33.29 26.46
CA THR A 229 -15.52 -32.92 27.88
C THR A 229 -16.55 -33.80 28.58
N ALA A 230 -17.69 -34.08 27.93
CA ALA A 230 -18.72 -34.97 28.48
C ALA A 230 -18.22 -36.43 28.58
N MET A 231 -17.48 -36.90 27.58
CA MET A 231 -16.83 -38.22 27.62
C MET A 231 -15.81 -38.31 28.74
N GLN A 232 -15.00 -37.27 28.94
CA GLN A 232 -14.00 -37.23 30.01
C GLN A 232 -14.65 -37.31 31.38
N GLN A 233 -15.71 -36.52 31.63
CA GLN A 233 -16.46 -36.57 32.89
C GLN A 233 -17.05 -37.96 33.15
N THR A 234 -17.60 -38.60 32.11
CA THR A 234 -18.14 -39.97 32.21
C THR A 234 -17.04 -40.98 32.54
N LEU A 235 -15.88 -40.85 31.90
CA LEU A 235 -14.72 -41.71 32.16
C LEU A 235 -14.23 -41.56 33.60
N ASP A 236 -14.08 -40.33 34.08
CA ASP A 236 -13.62 -40.03 35.44
C ASP A 236 -14.56 -40.61 36.51
N SER A 237 -15.89 -40.53 36.28
CA SER A 237 -16.88 -41.15 37.15
C SER A 237 -16.74 -42.67 37.20
N ARG A 238 -16.63 -43.32 36.03
CA ARG A 238 -16.50 -44.78 35.93
C ARG A 238 -15.22 -45.30 36.57
N ILE A 239 -14.10 -44.60 36.36
CA ILE A 239 -12.83 -44.94 36.99
C ILE A 239 -12.94 -44.82 38.51
N SER A 240 -13.56 -43.75 39.01
CA SER A 240 -13.78 -43.53 40.45
C SER A 240 -14.63 -44.64 41.09
N GLU A 241 -15.71 -45.04 40.44
CA GLU A 241 -16.57 -46.14 40.90
C GLU A 241 -15.84 -47.49 40.88
N SER A 242 -15.12 -47.79 39.80
CA SER A 242 -14.33 -49.01 39.69
C SER A 242 -13.25 -49.08 40.77
N MET A 243 -12.51 -47.99 41.01
CA MET A 243 -11.51 -47.93 42.08
C MET A 243 -12.13 -48.13 43.47
N ARG A 244 -13.35 -47.60 43.70
CA ARG A 244 -14.06 -47.79 44.96
C ARG A 244 -14.44 -49.26 45.17
N SER A 245 -14.94 -49.93 44.13
CA SER A 245 -15.27 -51.37 44.16
C SER A 245 -14.02 -52.20 44.44
N THR A 246 -12.95 -52.00 43.67
CA THR A 246 -11.70 -52.75 43.87
C THR A 246 -11.11 -52.55 45.25
N LYS A 247 -11.18 -51.32 45.79
CA LYS A 247 -10.76 -51.04 47.17
C LYS A 247 -11.56 -51.87 48.18
N GLN A 248 -12.88 -51.97 48.00
CA GLN A 248 -13.74 -52.77 48.88
C GLN A 248 -13.41 -54.26 48.79
N ASP A 249 -13.22 -54.80 47.59
CA ASP A 249 -12.89 -56.21 47.37
C ASP A 249 -11.54 -56.61 48.00
N ILE A 250 -10.52 -55.74 47.89
CA ILE A 250 -9.21 -55.95 48.52
C ILE A 250 -9.34 -55.97 50.04
N LEU A 251 -10.07 -55.00 50.61
CA LEU A 251 -10.27 -54.93 52.07
C LEU A 251 -10.98 -56.19 52.59
N GLN A 252 -11.99 -56.67 51.86
CA GLN A 252 -12.72 -57.88 52.24
C GLN A 252 -11.82 -59.13 52.17
N THR A 253 -10.95 -59.21 51.17
CA THR A 253 -10.01 -60.34 51.02
C THR A 253 -9.01 -60.37 52.17
N ILE A 254 -8.44 -59.22 52.55
CA ILE A 254 -7.51 -59.10 53.68
C ILE A 254 -8.17 -59.54 55.00
N GLU A 255 -9.44 -59.22 55.21
CA GLU A 255 -10.16 -59.60 56.41
C GLU A 255 -10.38 -61.12 56.48
N ASN A 256 -10.70 -61.75 55.35
CA ASN A 256 -10.96 -63.18 55.26
C ASN A 256 -9.70 -64.05 55.46
N GLU A 257 -8.50 -63.52 55.19
CA GLU A 257 -7.22 -64.23 55.33
C GLU A 257 -6.62 -64.18 56.75
N LYS A 258 -7.27 -63.52 57.72
CA LYS A 258 -6.77 -63.51 59.11
C LYS A 258 -6.95 -64.90 59.75
N PRO A 259 -5.88 -65.52 60.28
CA PRO A 259 -5.98 -66.82 60.93
C PRO A 259 -6.78 -66.71 62.24
N LYS A 260 -7.76 -67.60 62.43
CA LYS A 260 -8.53 -67.72 63.67
C LYS A 260 -7.75 -68.54 64.69
N CYS A 261 -6.95 -67.85 65.49
CA CYS A 261 -6.16 -68.48 66.55
C CYS A 261 -6.98 -68.61 67.85
N ASP A 262 -6.71 -69.67 68.62
CA ASP A 262 -7.29 -69.82 69.96
C ASP A 262 -6.80 -68.69 70.88
N SER A 263 -7.54 -68.39 71.97
CA SER A 263 -7.30 -67.21 72.82
C SER A 263 -5.87 -67.04 73.37
N ASN A 264 -5.15 -68.15 73.55
CA ASN A 264 -3.77 -68.16 74.07
C ASN A 264 -2.69 -68.21 72.98
N TRP A 265 -3.08 -68.22 71.71
CA TRP A 265 -2.20 -68.24 70.55
C TRP A 265 -2.12 -66.85 69.94
N LYS A 266 -0.95 -66.49 69.40
CA LYS A 266 -0.72 -65.21 68.72
C LYS A 266 -0.84 -65.41 67.22
N ALA A 267 -1.73 -64.65 66.58
CA ALA A 267 -1.93 -64.67 65.13
C ALA A 267 -0.88 -63.81 64.42
N PHE A 268 -0.21 -64.36 63.41
CA PHE A 268 0.68 -63.60 62.53
C PHE A 268 0.84 -64.30 61.18
N ASP A 269 0.70 -63.55 60.09
CA ASP A 269 1.00 -63.98 58.71
C ASP A 269 0.38 -65.34 58.33
N GLY A 270 -0.90 -65.53 58.67
CA GLY A 270 -1.63 -66.77 58.35
C GLY A 270 -1.27 -67.97 59.23
N SER A 271 -0.64 -67.76 60.39
CA SER A 271 -0.35 -68.82 61.35
C SER A 271 -0.55 -68.38 62.80
N CYS A 272 -0.66 -69.35 63.69
CA CYS A 272 -0.85 -69.20 65.12
C CYS A 272 0.39 -69.68 65.85
N TYR A 273 0.85 -68.90 66.83
CA TYR A 273 2.07 -69.18 67.59
C TYR A 273 1.79 -69.29 69.09
N TYR A 274 2.42 -70.25 69.76
CA TYR A 274 2.27 -70.46 71.20
C TYR A 274 3.62 -70.56 71.89
N ILE A 275 3.75 -69.93 73.06
CA ILE A 275 4.98 -69.94 73.86
C ILE A 275 4.85 -70.98 74.97
N VAL A 276 5.61 -72.06 74.85
CA VAL A 276 5.74 -73.07 75.91
C VAL A 276 6.73 -72.55 76.95
N THR A 277 6.23 -72.23 78.14
CA THR A 277 7.03 -71.60 79.20
C THR A 277 7.79 -72.60 80.09
N THR A 278 7.38 -73.87 80.10
CA THR A 278 8.09 -74.94 80.79
C THR A 278 9.33 -75.36 80.01
N LYS A 279 10.49 -75.39 80.66
CA LYS A 279 11.74 -75.82 80.03
C LYS A 279 11.73 -77.34 79.80
N LYS A 280 12.17 -77.77 78.62
CA LYS A 280 12.22 -79.17 78.19
C LYS A 280 13.40 -79.38 77.24
N ASN A 281 13.85 -80.61 77.08
CA ASN A 281 14.73 -80.98 75.97
C ASN A 281 14.01 -80.83 74.61
N TRP A 282 14.77 -80.80 73.50
CA TRP A 282 14.21 -80.48 72.19
C TRP A 282 13.12 -81.47 71.75
N ASP A 283 13.34 -82.76 71.97
CA ASP A 283 12.38 -83.80 71.56
C ASP A 283 11.07 -83.70 72.38
N ASN A 284 11.16 -83.50 73.69
CA ASN A 284 9.99 -83.28 74.56
C ASN A 284 9.26 -81.96 74.24
N ALA A 285 9.99 -80.92 73.84
CA ALA A 285 9.40 -79.66 73.40
C ALA A 285 8.62 -79.84 72.09
N GLN A 286 9.17 -80.59 71.14
CA GLN A 286 8.49 -80.96 69.90
C GLN A 286 7.24 -81.82 70.15
N GLU A 287 7.31 -82.78 71.07
CA GLU A 287 6.13 -83.56 71.50
C GLU A 287 5.08 -82.68 72.17
N THR A 288 5.49 -81.69 72.95
CA THR A 288 4.58 -80.71 73.56
C THR A 288 3.83 -79.93 72.48
N CYS A 289 4.53 -79.43 71.45
CA CYS A 289 3.88 -78.78 70.33
C CYS A 289 2.91 -79.73 69.60
N LYS A 290 3.34 -80.97 69.33
CA LYS A 290 2.49 -81.99 68.66
C LYS A 290 1.21 -82.30 69.45
N SER A 291 1.29 -82.32 70.78
CA SER A 291 0.11 -82.50 71.65
C SER A 291 -0.94 -81.39 71.50
N MET A 292 -0.52 -80.21 71.04
CA MET A 292 -1.38 -79.07 70.73
C MET A 292 -1.72 -78.95 69.24
N ASN A 293 -1.50 -80.02 68.46
CA ASN A 293 -1.69 -80.07 67.01
C ASN A 293 -0.89 -78.97 66.29
N SER A 294 0.37 -78.83 66.69
CA SER A 294 1.33 -77.85 66.20
C SER A 294 2.73 -78.47 66.15
N ASP A 295 3.70 -77.76 65.59
CA ASP A 295 5.10 -78.17 65.60
C ASP A 295 5.98 -77.06 66.18
N LEU A 296 7.22 -77.36 66.54
CA LEU A 296 8.16 -76.28 66.84
C LEU A 296 8.28 -75.33 65.63
N VAL A 297 8.39 -74.05 65.91
CA VAL A 297 8.28 -72.99 64.90
C VAL A 297 9.33 -73.11 63.80
N ILE A 298 8.90 -72.87 62.56
CA ILE A 298 9.76 -72.80 61.37
C ILE A 298 9.98 -71.33 61.03
N ILE A 299 11.23 -70.86 61.14
CA ILE A 299 11.57 -69.46 60.91
C ILE A 299 12.25 -69.29 59.55
N ASN A 300 11.45 -68.92 58.54
CA ASN A 300 11.88 -68.81 57.14
C ASN A 300 11.76 -67.40 56.53
N SER A 301 11.38 -66.38 57.32
CA SER A 301 11.28 -64.99 56.86
C SER A 301 11.64 -63.99 57.95
N ASP A 302 12.07 -62.79 57.54
CA ASP A 302 12.33 -61.68 58.47
C ASP A 302 11.10 -61.27 59.25
N ARG A 303 9.96 -61.19 58.56
CA ARG A 303 8.69 -60.81 59.17
C ARG A 303 8.35 -61.75 60.30
N LYS A 304 8.46 -63.07 60.08
CA LYS A 304 8.22 -64.08 61.11
C LYS A 304 9.24 -63.98 62.23
N LYS A 305 10.54 -63.85 61.93
CA LYS A 305 11.57 -63.66 62.95
C LYS A 305 11.25 -62.45 63.86
N ASN A 306 11.05 -61.27 63.28
CA ASN A 306 10.77 -60.03 64.02
C ASN A 306 9.48 -60.15 64.86
N PHE A 307 8.45 -60.82 64.34
CA PHE A 307 7.26 -61.10 65.12
C PHE A 307 7.55 -62.00 66.33
N LEU A 308 8.29 -63.10 66.14
CA LEU A 308 8.68 -64.00 67.24
C LEU A 308 9.52 -63.28 68.29
N GLU A 309 10.39 -62.36 67.90
CA GLU A 309 11.14 -61.50 68.83
C GLU A 309 10.22 -60.65 69.71
N SER A 310 9.13 -60.13 69.14
CA SER A 310 8.18 -59.29 69.84
C SER A 310 7.32 -60.04 70.87
N ILE A 311 7.12 -61.35 70.70
CA ILE A 311 6.29 -62.18 71.58
C ILE A 311 7.10 -63.05 72.56
N THR A 312 8.43 -63.05 72.44
CA THR A 312 9.33 -63.82 73.31
C THR A 312 10.08 -62.91 74.28
N ASP A 313 10.27 -63.38 75.51
CA ASP A 313 11.09 -62.69 76.51
C ASP A 313 12.61 -62.93 76.27
N SER A 314 13.48 -62.52 77.19
CA SER A 314 14.93 -62.73 77.12
C SER A 314 15.38 -64.14 77.53
N SER A 315 14.51 -65.16 77.38
CA SER A 315 14.86 -66.58 77.57
C SER A 315 15.38 -67.22 76.27
N TYR A 316 15.80 -68.48 76.42
CA TYR A 316 16.15 -69.38 75.32
C TYR A 316 14.93 -70.17 74.88
N PHE A 317 14.72 -70.26 73.56
CA PHE A 317 13.56 -70.92 72.98
C PHE A 317 13.95 -71.92 71.91
N TRP A 318 13.56 -73.19 72.08
CA TRP A 318 13.63 -74.17 71.02
C TRP A 318 12.83 -73.72 69.79
N ILE A 319 13.45 -73.90 68.64
CA ILE A 319 12.84 -73.76 67.32
C ILE A 319 12.89 -75.10 66.61
N GLY A 320 12.11 -75.25 65.53
CA GLY A 320 11.95 -76.52 64.84
C GLY A 320 13.13 -76.94 63.98
N LEU A 321 14.35 -76.46 64.27
CA LEU A 321 15.55 -76.76 63.48
C LEU A 321 16.43 -77.77 64.22
N LYS A 322 16.79 -78.85 63.52
CA LYS A 322 17.64 -79.94 64.03
C LYS A 322 18.59 -80.41 62.94
N ARG A 323 19.80 -80.82 63.31
CA ARG A 323 20.80 -81.35 62.38
C ARG A 323 20.28 -82.62 61.74
N ASP A 324 20.54 -82.81 60.46
CA ASP A 324 20.07 -83.98 59.73
C ASP A 324 20.72 -85.26 60.28
N LYS A 325 19.92 -86.33 60.35
CA LYS A 325 20.37 -87.62 60.90
C LYS A 325 21.33 -88.34 59.96
N ASN A 326 21.21 -88.13 58.66
CA ASN A 326 21.98 -88.81 57.61
C ASN A 326 23.18 -87.97 57.14
N ASN A 327 23.11 -86.64 57.26
CA ASN A 327 24.18 -85.72 56.93
C ASN A 327 24.37 -84.66 58.03
N LYS A 328 25.46 -84.77 58.79
CA LYS A 328 25.75 -83.84 59.89
C LYS A 328 26.10 -82.42 59.43
N ASP A 329 26.33 -82.20 58.14
CA ASP A 329 26.57 -80.86 57.60
C ASP A 329 25.27 -80.13 57.22
N GLU A 330 24.12 -80.82 57.28
CA GLU A 330 22.81 -80.27 56.90
C GLU A 330 21.88 -80.10 58.11
N TRP A 331 20.94 -79.16 57.97
CA TRP A 331 19.87 -78.93 58.95
C TRP A 331 18.50 -79.18 58.32
N ARG A 332 17.58 -79.73 59.11
CA ARG A 332 16.18 -79.91 58.74
C ARG A 332 15.24 -79.23 59.71
N TRP A 333 14.18 -78.69 59.14
CA TRP A 333 13.00 -78.29 59.90
C TRP A 333 12.17 -79.51 60.31
N VAL A 334 11.32 -79.32 61.31
CA VAL A 334 10.39 -80.34 61.83
C VAL A 334 9.35 -80.82 60.81
N ASP A 335 9.11 -80.07 59.74
CA ASP A 335 8.30 -80.50 58.58
C ASP A 335 9.09 -81.36 57.56
N GLY A 336 10.38 -81.62 57.83
CA GLY A 336 11.27 -82.42 56.99
C GLY A 336 11.97 -81.63 55.88
N THR A 337 11.62 -80.35 55.68
CA THR A 337 12.27 -79.51 54.67
C THR A 337 13.70 -79.15 55.08
N TYR A 338 14.58 -79.02 54.10
CA TYR A 338 15.94 -78.56 54.32
C TYR A 338 15.97 -77.08 54.68
N TYR A 339 16.87 -76.74 55.58
CA TYR A 339 17.19 -75.36 55.92
C TYR A 339 18.01 -74.69 54.80
N TYR A 340 17.37 -73.77 54.07
CA TYR A 340 17.99 -72.78 53.18
C TYR A 340 17.82 -71.26 53.52
N PRO A 341 17.46 -70.82 54.75
CA PRO A 341 17.46 -69.41 55.16
C PRO A 341 18.85 -68.74 55.29
N PRO A 342 18.91 -67.39 55.35
CA PRO A 342 20.16 -66.65 55.39
C PRO A 342 20.92 -66.83 56.71
N GLN A 343 22.24 -66.99 56.61
CA GLN A 343 23.18 -67.15 57.74
C GLN A 343 23.04 -66.07 58.83
N ARG A 344 22.50 -64.89 58.48
CA ARG A 344 22.32 -63.75 59.40
C ARG A 344 21.40 -64.00 60.60
N PHE A 345 20.66 -65.10 60.65
CA PHE A 345 19.86 -65.46 61.82
C PHE A 345 20.69 -66.10 62.93
N TRP A 346 21.80 -66.74 62.58
CA TRP A 346 22.76 -67.29 63.54
C TRP A 346 23.48 -66.19 64.30
N LEU A 347 23.87 -66.50 65.54
CA LEU A 347 24.78 -65.68 66.31
C LEU A 347 26.15 -65.69 65.61
N LYS A 348 26.93 -64.63 65.77
CA LYS A 348 28.25 -64.55 65.16
C LYS A 348 29.14 -65.66 65.72
N GLY A 349 29.59 -66.57 64.86
CA GLY A 349 30.38 -67.74 65.23
C GLY A 349 29.62 -69.06 65.15
N GLU A 350 28.30 -69.01 64.99
CA GLU A 350 27.43 -70.17 64.95
C GLU A 350 27.01 -70.56 63.52
N PRO A 351 26.67 -71.84 63.27
CA PRO A 351 26.78 -72.96 64.21
C PRO A 351 28.23 -73.41 64.43
N ASN A 352 28.64 -73.59 65.69
CA ASN A 352 30.01 -73.98 66.04
C ASN A 352 30.17 -75.51 66.28
N ASN A 353 29.06 -76.22 66.46
CA ASN A 353 28.99 -77.65 66.71
C ASN A 353 29.90 -78.11 67.88
N ASP A 354 29.74 -77.52 69.07
CA ASP A 354 30.62 -77.78 70.21
C ASP A 354 30.72 -79.28 70.49
N GLN A 355 31.97 -79.75 70.57
CA GLN A 355 32.31 -81.17 70.78
C GLN A 355 31.67 -82.14 69.78
N GLY A 356 31.18 -81.66 68.63
CA GLY A 356 30.51 -82.47 67.61
C GLY A 356 29.13 -83.00 68.02
N ARG A 357 28.47 -82.37 69.00
CA ARG A 357 27.25 -82.91 69.64
C ARG A 357 26.07 -81.93 69.69
N GLU A 358 26.22 -80.75 69.11
CA GLU A 358 25.18 -79.72 69.08
C GLU A 358 24.28 -79.92 67.86
N ASP A 359 23.29 -80.79 68.04
CA ASP A 359 22.37 -81.22 66.98
C ASP A 359 21.05 -80.43 66.95
N CYS A 360 20.77 -79.58 67.94
CA CYS A 360 19.48 -78.88 68.06
C CYS A 360 19.69 -77.36 68.15
N VAL A 361 18.69 -76.58 67.72
CA VAL A 361 18.83 -75.12 67.63
C VAL A 361 17.82 -74.42 68.53
N HIS A 362 18.30 -73.45 69.30
CA HIS A 362 17.46 -72.51 70.03
C HIS A 362 17.68 -71.08 69.52
N MET A 363 16.69 -70.24 69.77
CA MET A 363 16.80 -68.80 69.68
C MET A 363 17.31 -68.26 71.03
N TRP A 364 18.48 -67.64 70.99
CA TRP A 364 19.18 -66.97 72.09
C TRP A 364 18.42 -65.74 72.61
N LYS A 365 18.73 -65.27 73.83
CA LYS A 365 18.19 -64.03 74.42
C LYS A 365 18.35 -62.76 73.53
N GLU A 366 19.36 -62.74 72.66
CA GLU A 366 19.67 -61.68 71.69
C GLU A 366 18.96 -61.90 70.35
N LYS A 367 18.02 -62.84 70.33
CA LYS A 367 17.19 -63.19 69.17
C LYS A 367 17.98 -63.68 67.96
N LYS A 368 19.13 -64.28 68.22
CA LYS A 368 19.99 -64.99 67.26
C LYS A 368 19.95 -66.48 67.54
N TRP A 369 20.27 -67.30 66.56
CA TRP A 369 20.25 -68.75 66.72
C TRP A 369 21.59 -69.29 67.14
N ASN A 370 21.55 -70.38 67.91
CA ASN A 370 22.72 -71.12 68.32
C ASN A 370 22.39 -72.61 68.28
N ASP A 371 23.33 -73.43 67.82
CA ASP A 371 23.26 -74.86 68.01
C ASP A 371 23.71 -75.22 69.42
N VAL A 372 23.07 -76.24 69.98
CA VAL A 372 23.23 -76.67 71.37
C VAL A 372 22.93 -78.16 71.48
N PHE A 373 23.30 -78.74 72.62
CA PHE A 373 22.95 -80.11 72.94
C PHE A 373 21.43 -80.26 73.01
N CYS A 374 20.89 -81.24 72.26
CA CYS A 374 19.45 -81.52 72.25
C CYS A 374 18.87 -81.85 73.63
N THR A 375 19.72 -82.26 74.58
CA THR A 375 19.38 -82.59 75.97
C THR A 375 19.22 -81.37 76.88
N ASP A 376 19.66 -80.18 76.45
CA ASP A 376 19.51 -78.95 77.23
C ASP A 376 18.03 -78.61 77.44
N GLU A 377 17.71 -77.88 78.51
CA GLU A 377 16.32 -77.55 78.83
C GLU A 377 16.00 -76.07 78.57
N TYR A 378 15.23 -75.82 77.53
CA TYR A 378 14.79 -74.47 77.12
C TYR A 378 13.27 -74.38 76.97
N LYS A 379 12.75 -73.15 76.97
CA LYS A 379 11.35 -72.88 76.58
C LYS A 379 11.19 -73.23 75.09
N ALA A 380 9.98 -73.20 74.55
CA ALA A 380 9.77 -73.52 73.14
C ALA A 380 8.70 -72.63 72.49
N ILE A 381 8.75 -72.53 71.17
CA ILE A 381 7.76 -71.82 70.37
C ILE A 381 7.11 -72.83 69.45
N CYS A 382 5.79 -72.96 69.53
CA CYS A 382 5.00 -73.80 68.64
C CYS A 382 4.32 -72.97 67.56
N GLU A 383 4.10 -73.55 66.39
CA GLU A 383 3.45 -72.97 65.22
C GLU A 383 2.40 -73.94 64.65
N LYS A 384 1.22 -73.42 64.31
CA LYS A 384 0.21 -74.12 63.49
C LYS A 384 -0.42 -73.15 62.49
N LYS A 385 -0.94 -73.67 61.38
CA LYS A 385 -1.63 -72.88 60.35
C LYS A 385 -3.10 -72.70 60.67
#